data_AF-A0A9E3TQM6-F1
#
_entry.id   AF-A0A9E3TQM6-F1
#
_cell.length_a   1.000
_cell.length_b   1.000
_cell.length_c   1.000
_cell.angle_alpha   90.00
_cell.angle_beta   90.00
_cell.angle_gamma   90.00
#
_symmetry.space_group_name_H-M   'P 1'
#
loop_
_entity.id
_entity.type
_entity.pdbx_description
1 polymer ?
#
loop_
_entity_poly.entity_id
_entity_poly.type
_entity_poly.pdbx_seq_one_letter_code
_entity_poly.pdbx_strand_id
1 'polypeptide(L)'
;MRIKRQRLYVDKGVQGALIRRVTIYWIVACWGIFCVLAGFPIGVTLAVGAQEGVTITSLLYQSWLDFWPSLLASFIIVPVIVWDLLRLSHRFVGPMIRLKNAMRDLAAGKPVRPISFRDGDFWSDFADEFNRLAARLEAAELGSKLEQTCDVDSEEAIAV
;
A
#
# COMPACT_ATOMS: atom_id res chain seq x y z
N MET A 1 -23.24 -21.75 -5.56
CA MET A 1 -22.77 -20.34 -5.51
C MET A 1 -22.05 -20.06 -4.20
N ARG A 2 -20.71 -19.92 -4.20
CA ARG A 2 -19.95 -19.47 -3.01
C ARG A 2 -19.57 -18.01 -3.21
N ILE A 3 -20.41 -17.09 -2.72
CA ILE A 3 -20.04 -15.68 -2.59
C ILE A 3 -19.04 -15.60 -1.43
N LYS A 4 -17.74 -15.56 -1.76
CA LYS A 4 -16.67 -15.26 -0.80
C LYS A 4 -16.91 -13.82 -0.31
N ARG A 5 -17.59 -13.67 0.83
CA ARG A 5 -17.65 -12.41 1.57
C ARG A 5 -16.21 -12.04 1.93
N GLN A 6 -15.58 -11.20 1.13
CA GLN A 6 -14.30 -10.60 1.50
C GLN A 6 -14.61 -9.62 2.63
N ARG A 7 -14.40 -10.09 3.85
CA ARG A 7 -14.31 -9.24 5.03
C ARG A 7 -13.17 -8.27 4.78
N LEU A 8 -13.49 -7.10 4.24
CA LEU A 8 -12.74 -5.85 4.40
C LEU A 8 -12.95 -5.36 5.84
N TYR A 9 -12.72 -6.26 6.78
CA TYR A 9 -12.85 -6.06 8.19
C TYR A 9 -11.63 -6.75 8.74
N VAL A 10 -10.59 -5.94 8.96
CA VAL A 10 -9.41 -6.30 9.74
C VAL A 10 -8.47 -7.26 9.01
N ASP A 11 -7.79 -6.79 7.96
CA ASP A 11 -6.65 -7.51 7.37
C ASP A 11 -5.43 -7.43 8.31
N LYS A 12 -5.52 -8.14 9.45
CA LYS A 12 -4.44 -8.21 10.48
C LYS A 12 -3.14 -8.75 9.88
N GLY A 13 -3.22 -9.50 8.78
CA GLY A 13 -2.06 -10.09 8.12
C GLY A 13 -1.20 -9.02 7.45
N VAL A 14 -1.78 -8.21 6.57
CA VAL A 14 -1.03 -7.15 5.86
C VAL A 14 -0.66 -6.00 6.80
N GLN A 15 -1.58 -5.58 7.66
CA GLN A 15 -1.32 -4.52 8.64
C GLN A 15 -0.26 -4.95 9.66
N GLY A 16 -0.34 -6.18 10.17
CA GLY A 16 0.67 -6.75 11.06
C GLY A 16 2.03 -6.92 10.37
N ALA A 17 2.06 -7.30 9.10
CA ALA A 17 3.31 -7.40 8.34
C ALA A 17 3.96 -6.02 8.13
N LEU A 18 3.17 -4.98 7.85
CA LEU A 18 3.66 -3.60 7.69
C LEU A 18 4.16 -3.03 9.01
N ILE A 19 3.37 -3.15 10.09
CA ILE A 19 3.75 -2.74 11.44
C ILE A 19 5.05 -3.43 11.84
N ARG A 20 5.13 -4.76 11.66
CA ARG A 20 6.35 -5.52 11.97
C ARG A 20 7.56 -5.01 11.20
N ARG A 21 7.43 -4.71 9.90
CA ARG A 21 8.54 -4.17 9.10
C ARG A 21 8.97 -2.79 9.60
N VAL A 22 8.02 -1.90 9.87
CA VAL A 22 8.30 -0.56 10.40
C VAL A 22 8.98 -0.65 11.77
N THR A 23 8.49 -1.51 12.66
CA THR A 23 9.12 -1.75 13.97
C THR A 23 10.52 -2.34 13.83
N ILE A 24 10.75 -3.31 12.95
CA ILE A 24 12.09 -3.88 12.71
C ILE A 24 13.04 -2.81 12.19
N TYR A 25 12.65 -2.04 11.18
CA TYR A 25 13.48 -0.96 10.65
C TYR A 25 13.77 0.10 11.70
N TRP A 26 12.79 0.42 12.55
CA TRP A 26 12.99 1.33 13.67
C TRP A 26 14.00 0.81 14.70
N ILE A 27 13.90 -0.47 15.09
CA ILE A 27 14.86 -1.11 16.01
C ILE A 27 16.26 -1.11 15.40
N VAL A 28 16.38 -1.50 14.13
CA VAL A 28 17.67 -1.52 13.42
C VAL A 28 18.26 -0.11 13.30
N ALA A 29 17.44 0.90 13.03
CA ALA A 29 17.87 2.28 12.97
C ALA A 29 18.34 2.79 14.35
N CYS A 30 17.57 2.54 15.41
CA CYS A 30 17.95 2.91 16.78
C CYS A 30 19.25 2.21 17.20
N TRP A 31 19.36 0.92 16.90
CA TRP A 31 20.56 0.13 17.17
C TRP A 31 21.77 0.67 16.39
N GLY A 32 21.62 0.95 15.10
CA GLY A 32 22.67 1.52 14.26
C GLY A 32 23.15 2.89 14.75
N ILE A 33 22.22 3.78 15.08
CA ILE A 33 22.54 5.10 15.64
C ILE A 33 23.28 4.94 16.97
N PHE A 34 22.79 4.08 17.86
CA PHE A 34 23.48 3.79 19.12
C PHE A 34 24.89 3.22 18.90
N CYS A 35 25.06 2.29 17.96
CA CYS A 35 26.37 1.74 17.60
C CYS A 35 27.32 2.79 17.04
N VAL A 36 26.83 3.77 16.28
CA VAL A 36 27.67 4.87 15.79
C VAL A 36 28.03 5.81 16.94
N LEU A 37 27.05 6.23 17.75
CA LEU A 37 27.26 7.16 18.86
C LEU A 37 28.15 6.60 19.96
N ALA A 38 28.02 5.30 20.30
CA ALA A 38 28.85 4.65 21.31
C ALA A 38 30.12 4.03 20.72
N GLY A 39 30.03 3.40 19.55
CA GLY A 39 31.14 2.67 18.94
C GLY A 39 32.24 3.57 18.38
N PHE A 40 31.89 4.75 17.85
CA PHE A 40 32.88 5.72 17.38
C PHE A 40 33.79 6.23 18.52
N PRO A 41 33.29 6.79 19.63
CA PRO A 41 34.15 7.28 20.72
C PRO A 41 34.92 6.14 21.41
N ILE A 42 34.33 4.95 21.56
CA ILE A 42 35.04 3.77 22.07
C ILE A 42 36.19 3.38 21.14
N GLY A 43 35.93 3.32 19.82
CA GLY A 43 36.95 2.99 18.82
C GLY A 43 38.11 3.99 18.79
N VAL A 44 37.81 5.29 18.87
CA VAL A 44 38.83 6.34 18.96
C VAL A 44 39.67 6.19 20.24
N THR A 45 39.03 5.92 21.38
CA THR A 45 39.72 5.74 22.66
C THR A 45 40.66 4.53 22.63
N LEU A 46 40.24 3.43 21.99
CA LEU A 46 41.08 2.24 21.84
C LEU A 46 42.25 2.45 20.86
N ALA A 47 42.03 3.23 19.79
CA ALA A 47 43.05 3.46 18.75
C ALA A 47 44.11 4.49 19.14
N VAL A 48 43.71 5.56 19.84
CA VAL A 48 44.61 6.67 20.27
C VAL A 48 45.24 6.40 21.64
N GLY A 49 44.71 5.43 22.39
CA GLY A 49 45.08 5.16 23.77
C GLY A 49 44.16 5.88 24.75
N ALA A 50 43.81 5.20 25.84
CA ALA A 50 42.91 5.74 26.85
C ALA A 50 43.56 6.94 27.55
N GLN A 51 42.91 8.11 27.51
CA GLN A 51 43.27 9.22 28.38
C GLN A 51 42.96 8.87 29.85
N GLU A 52 43.80 9.35 30.76
CA GLU A 52 43.64 9.11 32.21
C GLU A 52 42.23 9.52 32.67
N GLY A 53 41.49 8.57 33.25
CA GLY A 53 40.14 8.79 33.78
C GLY A 53 38.97 8.48 32.83
N VAL A 54 39.22 8.21 31.53
CA VAL A 54 38.16 7.81 30.60
C VAL A 54 37.93 6.30 30.69
N THR A 55 36.76 5.90 31.18
CA THR A 55 36.37 4.48 31.27
C THR A 55 35.33 4.18 30.19
N ILE A 56 35.32 2.96 29.65
CA ILE A 56 34.29 2.52 28.68
C ILE A 56 32.87 2.75 29.23
N THR A 57 32.68 2.57 30.54
CA THR A 57 31.40 2.81 31.22
C THR A 57 30.97 4.28 31.18
N SER A 58 31.89 5.25 31.32
CA SER A 58 31.54 6.66 31.24
C SER A 58 31.22 7.09 29.81
N LEU A 59 31.92 6.54 28.81
CA LEU A 59 31.59 6.75 27.39
C LEU A 59 30.22 6.19 27.02
N LEU A 60 29.87 4.99 27.52
CA LEU A 60 28.55 4.39 27.31
C LEU A 60 27.45 5.21 28.00
N TYR A 61 27.70 5.67 29.23
CA TYR A 61 26.75 6.49 29.97
C TYR A 61 26.48 7.83 29.26
N GLN A 62 27.53 8.51 28.80
CA GLN A 62 27.41 9.74 28.03
C GLN A 62 26.65 9.51 26.72
N SER A 63 27.01 8.46 25.97
CA SER A 63 26.32 8.10 24.73
C SER A 63 24.84 7.79 24.96
N TRP A 64 24.51 7.16 26.09
CA TRP A 64 23.13 6.92 26.50
C TRP A 64 22.38 8.23 26.81
N LEU A 65 23.02 9.16 27.54
CA LEU A 65 22.47 10.47 27.86
C LEU A 65 22.19 11.33 26.61
N ASP A 66 23.00 11.19 25.57
CA ASP A 66 22.78 11.89 24.30
C ASP A 66 21.71 11.20 23.43
N PHE A 67 21.58 9.87 23.56
CA PHE A 67 20.66 9.08 22.74
C PHE A 67 19.22 9.05 23.26
N TRP A 68 19.00 9.03 24.59
CA TRP A 68 17.65 8.85 25.14
C TRP A 68 16.62 9.92 24.74
N PRO A 69 16.95 11.23 24.54
CA PRO A 69 15.96 12.20 24.10
C PRO A 69 15.51 11.92 22.66
N SER A 70 16.45 11.52 21.81
CA SER A 70 16.18 11.12 20.42
C SER A 70 15.34 9.84 20.36
N LEU A 71 15.64 8.87 21.23
CA LEU A 71 14.85 7.64 21.35
C LEU A 71 13.41 7.93 21.78
N LEU A 72 13.23 8.81 22.76
CA LEU A 72 11.91 9.23 23.24
C LEU A 72 11.11 9.94 22.14
N ALA A 73 11.73 10.89 21.44
CA ALA A 73 11.10 11.58 20.32
C ALA A 73 10.70 10.61 19.21
N SER A 74 11.58 9.66 18.88
CA SER A 74 11.31 8.63 17.87
C SER A 74 10.15 7.72 18.28
N PHE A 75 10.08 7.31 19.55
CA PHE A 75 9.00 6.49 20.08
C PHE A 75 7.63 7.18 19.98
N ILE A 76 7.57 8.51 20.01
CA ILE A 76 6.34 9.28 19.80
C ILE A 76 5.99 9.36 18.30
N ILE A 77 6.99 9.53 17.43
CA ILE A 77 6.79 9.73 15.99
C ILE A 77 6.40 8.43 15.28
N VAL A 78 7.04 7.30 15.60
CA VAL A 78 6.77 6.00 14.96
C VAL A 78 5.30 5.60 14.99
N PRO A 79 4.57 5.62 16.12
CA PRO A 79 3.16 5.24 16.14
C PRO A 79 2.30 6.18 15.28
N VAL A 80 2.65 7.47 15.19
CA VAL A 80 1.97 8.42 14.30
C VAL A 80 2.19 8.03 12.83
N ILE A 81 3.43 7.72 12.44
CA ILE A 81 3.75 7.25 11.08
C ILE A 81 3.03 5.95 10.77
N VAL A 82 3.04 4.98 11.69
CA VAL A 82 2.33 3.71 11.52
C VAL A 82 0.84 3.95 11.34
N TRP A 83 0.24 4.80 12.17
CA TRP A 83 -1.17 5.16 12.06
C TRP A 83 -1.52 5.78 10.71
N ASP A 84 -0.69 6.72 10.25
CA ASP A 84 -0.91 7.39 8.96
C ASP A 84 -0.77 6.43 7.78
N LEU A 85 0.27 5.59 7.77
CA LEU A 85 0.46 4.55 6.76
C LEU A 85 -0.71 3.55 6.71
N LEU A 86 -1.23 3.14 7.87
CA LEU A 86 -2.38 2.25 7.95
C LEU A 86 -3.65 2.92 7.41
N ARG A 87 -3.88 4.19 7.76
CA ARG A 87 -5.03 4.96 7.28
C ARG A 87 -4.97 5.16 5.76
N LEU A 88 -3.79 5.49 5.25
CA LEU A 88 -3.54 5.63 3.82
C LEU A 88 -3.80 4.30 3.11
N SER A 89 -3.19 3.21 3.57
CA SER A 89 -3.39 1.87 3.01
C SER A 89 -4.87 1.47 2.97
N HIS A 90 -5.62 1.73 4.05
CA HIS A 90 -7.05 1.43 4.09
C HIS A 90 -7.85 2.25 3.06
N ARG A 91 -7.51 3.53 2.88
CA ARG A 91 -8.11 4.39 1.83
C ARG A 91 -7.84 3.85 0.43
N PHE A 92 -6.69 3.21 0.20
CA PHE A 92 -6.31 2.61 -1.08
C PHE A 92 -7.05 1.30 -1.39
N VAL A 93 -7.25 0.43 -0.39
CA VAL A 93 -7.78 -0.92 -0.62
C VAL A 93 -9.24 -0.92 -1.06
N GLY A 94 -10.06 0.00 -0.52
CA GLY A 94 -11.49 0.10 -0.85
C GLY A 94 -11.76 0.29 -2.36
N PRO A 95 -11.19 1.34 -2.98
CA PRO A 95 -11.30 1.57 -4.42
C PRO A 95 -10.82 0.40 -5.28
N MET A 96 -9.68 -0.18 -4.94
CA MET A 96 -9.05 -1.28 -5.67
C MET A 96 -9.93 -2.54 -5.73
N ILE A 97 -10.61 -2.88 -4.63
CA ILE A 97 -11.50 -4.04 -4.60
C ILE A 97 -12.73 -3.81 -5.50
N ARG A 98 -13.29 -2.60 -5.51
CA ARG A 98 -14.41 -2.28 -6.40
C ARG A 98 -14.00 -2.39 -7.86
N LEU A 99 -12.83 -1.87 -8.21
CA LEU A 99 -12.27 -1.98 -9.55
C LEU A 99 -12.05 -3.44 -9.95
N LYS A 100 -11.44 -4.26 -9.08
CA LYS A 100 -11.24 -5.69 -9.34
C LYS A 100 -12.56 -6.42 -9.61
N ASN A 101 -13.61 -6.11 -8.84
CA ASN A 101 -14.92 -6.73 -9.05
C ASN A 101 -15.53 -6.30 -10.38
N ALA A 102 -15.46 -5.00 -10.71
CA ALA A 102 -15.94 -4.49 -11.98
C ALA A 102 -15.18 -5.06 -13.19
N MET A 103 -13.85 -5.20 -13.11
CA MET A 103 -13.06 -5.89 -14.13
C MET A 103 -13.51 -7.34 -14.30
N ARG A 104 -13.82 -8.04 -13.21
CA ARG A 104 -14.29 -9.43 -13.27
C ARG A 104 -15.68 -9.54 -13.87
N ASP A 105 -16.56 -8.58 -13.60
CA ASP A 105 -17.89 -8.54 -14.20
C ASP A 105 -17.82 -8.19 -15.70
N LEU A 106 -16.93 -7.27 -16.09
CA LEU A 106 -16.65 -6.94 -17.49
C LEU A 106 -16.10 -8.15 -18.25
N ALA A 107 -15.13 -8.85 -17.66
CA ALA A 107 -14.57 -10.08 -18.25
C ALA A 107 -15.60 -11.23 -18.35
N ALA A 108 -16.70 -11.15 -17.61
CA ALA A 108 -17.80 -12.11 -17.69
C ALA A 108 -18.89 -11.69 -18.69
N GLY A 109 -18.69 -10.62 -19.46
CA GLY A 109 -19.67 -10.08 -20.42
C GLY A 109 -20.91 -9.49 -19.73
N LYS A 110 -20.81 -9.12 -18.45
CA LYS A 110 -21.91 -8.45 -17.75
C LYS A 110 -21.81 -6.95 -17.97
N PRO A 111 -22.93 -6.24 -18.15
CA PRO A 111 -22.92 -4.79 -18.24
C PRO A 111 -22.37 -4.20 -16.94
N VAL A 112 -21.35 -3.36 -17.04
CA VAL A 112 -20.66 -2.78 -15.88
C VAL A 112 -21.06 -1.33 -15.75
N ARG A 113 -21.68 -0.98 -14.62
CA ARG A 113 -22.01 0.43 -14.34
C ARG A 113 -20.73 1.27 -14.20
N PRO A 114 -20.71 2.51 -14.71
CA PRO A 114 -19.56 3.39 -14.58
C PRO A 114 -19.12 3.52 -13.12
N ILE A 115 -17.83 3.31 -12.87
CA ILE A 115 -17.26 3.44 -11.54
C ILE A 115 -16.84 4.90 -11.36
N SER A 116 -17.39 5.60 -10.38
CA SER A 116 -16.84 6.88 -9.94
C SER A 116 -16.17 6.74 -8.58
N PHE A 117 -14.96 7.29 -8.45
CA PHE A 117 -14.33 7.52 -7.15
C PHE A 117 -14.55 8.97 -6.73
N ARG A 118 -14.38 9.27 -5.44
CA ARG A 118 -14.68 10.59 -4.90
C ARG A 118 -13.61 11.59 -5.36
N ASP A 119 -14.00 12.84 -5.63
CA ASP A 119 -13.11 13.89 -6.14
C ASP A 119 -11.88 14.07 -5.22
N GLY A 120 -10.68 14.01 -5.82
CA GLY A 120 -9.39 14.16 -5.13
C GLY A 120 -8.77 12.88 -4.57
N ASP A 121 -9.31 11.69 -4.88
CA ASP A 121 -8.63 10.41 -4.65
C ASP A 121 -7.67 10.08 -5.80
N PHE A 122 -6.50 9.50 -5.49
CA PHE A 122 -5.48 8.99 -6.45
C PHE A 122 -6.02 8.07 -7.57
N TRP A 123 -7.30 7.67 -7.51
CA TRP A 123 -7.91 6.67 -8.37
C TRP A 123 -8.93 7.24 -9.36
N SER A 124 -9.28 8.53 -9.29
CA SER A 124 -10.24 9.15 -10.22
C SER A 124 -9.84 8.92 -11.68
N ASP A 125 -8.58 9.23 -12.00
CA ASP A 125 -8.06 9.16 -13.37
C ASP A 125 -8.06 7.71 -13.88
N PHE A 126 -7.78 6.75 -12.98
CA PHE A 126 -7.81 5.33 -13.31
C PHE A 126 -9.25 4.80 -13.51
N ALA A 127 -10.22 5.30 -12.75
CA ALA A 127 -11.63 5.00 -12.99
C ALA A 127 -12.08 5.51 -14.35
N ASP A 128 -11.69 6.73 -14.72
CA ASP A 128 -12.07 7.33 -15.99
C ASP A 128 -11.52 6.51 -17.16
N GLU A 129 -10.25 6.09 -17.08
CA GLU A 129 -9.64 5.23 -18.10
C GLU A 129 -10.32 3.85 -18.16
N PHE A 130 -10.67 3.25 -17.01
CA PHE A 130 -11.43 2.00 -16.97
C PHE A 130 -12.84 2.16 -17.57
N ASN A 131 -13.55 3.23 -17.27
CA ASN A 131 -14.88 3.50 -17.80
C ASN A 131 -14.85 3.68 -19.33
N ARG A 132 -13.81 4.32 -19.87
CA ARG A 132 -13.60 4.44 -21.32
C ARG A 132 -13.40 3.07 -21.98
N LEU A 133 -12.61 2.19 -21.37
CA LEU A 133 -12.41 0.83 -21.85
C LEU A 133 -13.70 0.00 -21.81
N ALA A 134 -14.43 0.06 -20.71
CA ALA A 134 -15.71 -0.63 -20.55
C ALA A 134 -16.72 -0.18 -21.61
N ALA A 135 -16.85 1.13 -21.84
CA ALA A 135 -17.75 1.69 -22.86
C ALA A 135 -17.39 1.23 -24.29
N ARG A 136 -16.09 1.12 -24.61
CA ARG A 136 -15.64 0.61 -25.92
C ARG A 136 -15.97 -0.87 -26.13
N LEU A 137 -15.79 -1.68 -25.09
CA LEU A 137 -16.13 -3.11 -25.14
C LEU A 137 -17.64 -3.32 -25.29
N GLU A 138 -18.45 -2.59 -24.51
CA GLU A 138 -19.91 -2.66 -24.64
C GLU A 138 -20.37 -2.21 -26.04
N ALA A 139 -19.78 -1.16 -26.60
CA ALA A 139 -20.09 -0.72 -27.97
C ALA A 139 -19.69 -1.75 -29.03
N ALA A 140 -18.55 -2.42 -28.88
CA ALA A 140 -18.10 -3.48 -29.80
C ALA A 140 -19.01 -4.72 -29.73
N GLU A 141 -19.43 -5.14 -28.53
CA GLU A 141 -20.39 -6.24 -28.37
C GLU A 141 -21.78 -5.91 -28.90
N LEU A 142 -22.23 -4.66 -28.78
CA LEU A 142 -23.50 -4.22 -29.38
C LEU A 142 -23.42 -4.24 -30.92
N GLY A 143 -22.31 -3.78 -31.48
CA GLY A 143 -22.06 -3.78 -32.93
C GLY A 143 -22.12 -5.19 -33.51
N SER A 144 -21.44 -6.16 -32.89
CA SER A 144 -21.45 -7.55 -33.38
C SER A 144 -22.83 -8.21 -33.28
N LYS A 145 -23.62 -7.88 -32.25
CA LYS A 145 -24.99 -8.39 -32.10
C LYS A 145 -25.93 -7.81 -33.14
N LEU A 146 -25.83 -6.52 -33.44
CA LEU A 146 -26.63 -5.88 -34.48
C LEU A 146 -26.31 -6.44 -35.86
N GLU A 147 -25.02 -6.67 -36.16
CA GLU A 147 -24.58 -7.27 -37.42
C GLU A 147 -25.10 -8.71 -37.59
N GLN A 148 -25.05 -9.53 -36.53
CA GLN A 148 -25.68 -10.86 -36.51
C GLN A 148 -27.20 -10.83 -36.69
N THR A 149 -27.89 -9.84 -36.12
CA THR A 149 -29.35 -9.75 -36.20
C THR A 149 -29.79 -9.35 -37.61
N CYS A 150 -29.04 -8.45 -38.26
CA CYS A 150 -29.31 -8.06 -39.65
C CYS A 150 -29.05 -9.20 -40.66
N ASP A 151 -28.04 -10.04 -40.42
CA ASP A 151 -27.74 -11.19 -41.30
C ASP A 151 -28.87 -12.25 -41.23
N VAL A 152 -29.35 -12.55 -40.01
CA VAL A 152 -30.45 -13.52 -39.79
C VAL A 152 -31.78 -13.04 -40.38
N ASP A 153 -32.14 -11.77 -40.21
CA ASP A 153 -33.35 -11.20 -40.82
C ASP A 153 -33.26 -11.19 -42.36
N SER A 154 -32.06 -11.04 -42.92
CA SER A 154 -31.85 -11.06 -44.37
C SER A 154 -31.92 -12.47 -44.97
N GLU A 155 -31.45 -13.51 -44.25
CA GLU A 155 -31.65 -14.91 -44.65
C GLU A 155 -33.12 -15.33 -44.57
N GLU A 156 -33.85 -14.96 -43.52
CA GLU A 156 -35.28 -15.26 -43.42
C GLU A 156 -36.11 -14.53 -44.49
N ALA A 157 -35.75 -13.30 -44.85
CA ALA A 157 -36.42 -12.55 -45.92
C ALA A 157 -36.16 -13.10 -47.33
N ILE A 158 -35.08 -13.87 -47.54
CA ILE A 158 -34.76 -14.52 -48.82
C ILE A 158 -35.38 -15.94 -48.89
N ALA A 159 -35.72 -16.54 -47.74
CA ALA A 159 -36.29 -17.88 -47.65
C ALA A 159 -37.84 -17.94 -47.79
N VAL A 160 -38.51 -16.80 -47.99
CA VAL A 160 -39.96 -16.64 -48.23
C VAL A 160 -40.23 -16.21 -49.66
#